data_AF-A0A2D8LUE1-F1
#
_entry.id   AF-A0A2D8LUE1-F1
#
_cell.length_a   1.000
_cell.length_b   1.000
_cell.length_c   1.000
_cell.angle_alpha   90.00
_cell.angle_beta   90.00
_cell.angle_gamma   90.00
#
_symmetry.space_group_name_H-M   'P 1'
#
loop_
_entity.id
_entity.type
_entity.pdbx_description
1 polymer ?
#
loop_
_entity_poly.entity_id
_entity_poly.type
_entity_poly.pdbx_seq_one_letter_code
_entity_poly.pdbx_strand_id
1 'polypeptide(L)'
;EAVMVDVDGAEAVLITKGIDSPAGVYVLPLTDSSEAVTLERVAEFDIGESISAADLSADGRVIAVRTPTRVLLFDRPATSSIAAALAEEPCEAASAPERQGEAIALHPDGRGYTTLSERESATRNDFRLPES
;
A
#
# COMPACT_ATOMS: atom_id res chain seq x y z
N GLU A 1 -5.60 -2.70 -7.25
CA GLU A 1 -4.36 -3.52 -7.14
C GLU A 1 -3.23 -2.57 -6.88
N ALA A 2 -2.16 -3.03 -6.24
CA ALA A 2 -0.99 -2.19 -5.98
C ALA A 2 0.29 -3.01 -6.10
N VAL A 3 1.36 -2.36 -6.55
CA VAL A 3 2.72 -2.91 -6.55
C VAL A 3 3.61 -1.93 -5.79
N MET A 4 4.40 -2.45 -4.86
CA MET A 4 5.41 -1.69 -4.13
C MET A 4 6.76 -2.39 -4.27
N VAL A 5 7.86 -1.65 -4.17
CA VAL A 5 9.23 -2.18 -4.16
C VAL A 5 9.80 -1.94 -2.77
N ASP A 6 10.47 -2.94 -2.18
CA ASP A 6 11.14 -2.77 -0.90
C ASP A 6 12.34 -1.81 -1.03
N VAL A 7 12.73 -1.16 0.07
CA VAL A 7 13.74 -0.10 0.09
C VAL A 7 15.13 -0.56 -0.32
N ASP A 8 15.43 -1.86 -0.18
CA ASP A 8 16.69 -2.45 -0.64
C ASP A 8 16.69 -2.78 -2.14
N GLY A 9 15.53 -2.67 -2.81
CA GLY A 9 15.34 -2.99 -4.22
C GLY A 9 15.42 -4.49 -4.54
N ALA A 10 15.43 -5.37 -3.54
CA ALA A 10 15.58 -6.81 -3.73
C ALA A 10 14.26 -7.51 -4.06
N GLU A 11 13.12 -6.96 -3.65
CA GLU A 11 11.80 -7.53 -3.92
C GLU A 11 10.74 -6.46 -4.20
N ALA A 12 9.72 -6.88 -4.96
CA ALA A 12 8.47 -6.17 -5.11
C ALA A 12 7.32 -6.99 -4.51
N VAL A 13 6.33 -6.31 -3.94
CA VAL A 13 5.10 -6.92 -3.42
C VAL A 13 3.91 -6.45 -4.23
N LEU A 14 3.15 -7.42 -4.75
CA LEU A 14 1.86 -7.20 -5.41
C LEU A 14 0.73 -7.52 -4.43
N ILE A 15 -0.21 -6.59 -4.30
CA ILE A 15 -1.49 -6.79 -3.62
C ILE A 15 -2.61 -6.73 -4.68
N THR A 16 -3.39 -7.80 -4.81
CA THR A 16 -4.51 -7.82 -5.76
C THR A 16 -5.70 -7.00 -5.25
N LYS A 17 -6.72 -6.77 -6.08
CA LYS A 17 -7.78 -5.81 -5.74
C LYS A 17 -8.65 -6.29 -4.57
N GLY A 18 -8.97 -7.58 -4.53
CA GLY A 18 -9.86 -8.16 -3.53
C GLY A 18 -11.31 -7.63 -3.61
N ILE A 19 -12.04 -7.99 -4.69
CA ILE A 19 -13.44 -7.53 -4.89
C ILE A 19 -14.43 -8.49 -4.24
N ASP A 20 -14.43 -9.76 -4.68
CA ASP A 20 -15.33 -10.81 -4.20
C ASP A 20 -14.63 -11.80 -3.24
N SER A 21 -13.37 -11.52 -2.92
CA SER A 21 -12.52 -12.32 -2.04
C SER A 21 -11.45 -11.44 -1.41
N PRO A 22 -10.81 -11.87 -0.31
CA PRO A 22 -9.64 -11.19 0.22
C PRO A 22 -8.57 -10.95 -0.86
N ALA A 23 -7.93 -9.79 -0.78
CA ALA A 23 -6.81 -9.49 -1.66
C ALA A 23 -5.69 -10.52 -1.43
N GLY A 24 -5.00 -10.90 -2.49
CA GLY A 24 -3.82 -11.77 -2.39
C GLY A 24 -2.56 -10.93 -2.33
N VAL A 25 -1.64 -11.33 -1.45
CA VAL A 25 -0.29 -10.75 -1.36
C VAL A 25 0.70 -11.71 -2.02
N TYR A 26 1.50 -11.19 -2.92
CA TYR A 26 2.47 -11.93 -3.72
C TYR A 26 3.82 -11.23 -3.66
N VAL A 27 4.90 -12.00 -3.57
CA VAL A 27 6.28 -11.48 -3.55
C VAL A 27 6.97 -11.84 -4.84
N LEU A 28 7.60 -10.84 -5.46
CA LEU A 28 8.44 -10.96 -6.64
C LEU A 28 9.88 -10.60 -6.28
N PRO A 29 10.81 -11.57 -6.28
CA PRO A 29 12.23 -11.27 -6.23
C PRO A 29 12.64 -10.45 -7.47
N LEU A 30 13.25 -9.29 -7.26
CA LEU A 30 13.75 -8.45 -8.34
C LEU A 30 15.17 -8.91 -8.71
N THR A 31 15.34 -9.29 -9.96
CA THR A 31 16.61 -9.75 -10.53
C THR A 31 16.80 -9.10 -11.90
N ASP A 32 18.00 -9.15 -12.46
CA ASP A 32 18.26 -8.67 -13.82
C ASP A 32 17.69 -9.60 -14.92
N SER A 33 16.94 -10.65 -14.54
CA SER A 33 16.32 -11.59 -15.48
C SER A 33 15.08 -10.99 -16.14
N SER A 34 14.88 -11.31 -17.43
CA SER A 34 13.66 -11.02 -18.17
C SER A 34 12.72 -12.23 -18.30
N GLU A 35 13.03 -13.33 -17.61
CA GLU A 35 12.19 -14.54 -17.64
C GLU A 35 10.88 -14.30 -16.89
N ALA A 36 9.80 -14.88 -17.40
CA ALA A 36 8.51 -14.83 -16.72
C ALA A 36 8.57 -15.65 -15.42
N VAL A 37 8.10 -15.07 -14.33
CA VAL A 37 7.99 -15.72 -13.02
C VAL A 37 6.53 -15.90 -12.67
N THR A 38 6.16 -17.09 -12.18
CA THR A 38 4.86 -17.32 -11.55
C THR A 38 4.97 -16.94 -10.08
N LEU A 39 4.19 -15.94 -9.64
CA LEU A 39 4.20 -15.51 -8.25
C LEU A 39 3.40 -16.47 -7.38
N GLU A 40 3.95 -16.79 -6.21
CA GLU A 40 3.23 -17.51 -5.17
C GLU A 40 2.48 -16.54 -4.25
N ARG A 41 1.25 -16.89 -3.89
CA ARG A 41 0.49 -16.14 -2.89
C ARG A 41 1.08 -16.46 -1.52
N VAL A 42 1.64 -15.46 -0.85
CA VAL A 42 2.29 -15.63 0.47
C VAL A 42 1.37 -15.27 1.63
N ALA A 43 0.34 -14.45 1.39
CA ALA A 43 -0.66 -14.08 2.39
C ALA A 43 -1.99 -13.69 1.74
N GLU A 44 -3.04 -13.64 2.56
CA GLU A 44 -4.29 -12.97 2.26
C GLU A 44 -4.33 -11.65 3.02
N PHE A 45 -4.93 -10.64 2.38
CA PHE A 45 -5.12 -9.31 2.92
C PHE A 45 -6.61 -9.00 2.91
N ASP A 46 -7.24 -9.16 4.07
CA ASP A 46 -8.66 -8.91 4.27
C ASP A 46 -8.86 -7.70 5.17
N ILE A 47 -9.38 -6.63 4.59
CA ILE A 47 -9.70 -5.37 5.27
C ILE A 47 -11.19 -5.03 5.15
N GLY A 48 -12.01 -6.01 4.75
CA GLY A 48 -13.45 -5.85 4.50
C GLY A 48 -13.79 -4.96 3.29
N GLU A 49 -12.82 -4.63 2.44
CA GLU A 49 -12.97 -3.80 1.24
C GLU A 49 -11.86 -4.10 0.23
N SER A 50 -12.08 -3.76 -1.04
CA SER A 50 -11.03 -3.81 -2.05
C SER A 50 -9.96 -2.72 -1.84
N ILE A 51 -8.74 -2.96 -2.31
CA ILE A 51 -7.71 -1.92 -2.40
C ILE A 51 -7.68 -1.25 -3.78
N SER A 52 -7.19 -0.01 -3.82
CA SER A 52 -6.96 0.74 -5.06
C SER A 52 -5.50 1.09 -5.29
N ALA A 53 -4.73 1.39 -4.24
CA ALA A 53 -3.30 1.68 -4.32
C ALA A 53 -2.59 1.33 -3.02
N ALA A 54 -1.25 1.31 -3.06
CA ALA A 54 -0.42 1.23 -1.87
C ALA A 54 0.93 1.92 -2.14
N ASP A 55 1.60 2.38 -1.08
CA ASP A 55 2.92 2.99 -1.14
C ASP A 55 3.75 2.64 0.10
N LEU A 56 5.08 2.68 -0.02
CA LEU A 56 6.04 2.42 1.05
C LEU A 56 6.83 3.69 1.34
N SER A 57 6.99 4.04 2.62
CA SER A 57 7.78 5.20 3.02
C SER A 57 9.24 5.04 2.59
N ALA A 58 9.92 6.17 2.38
CA ALA A 58 11.32 6.18 1.93
C ALA A 58 12.30 5.46 2.88
N ASP A 59 11.94 5.34 4.18
CA ASP A 59 12.70 4.61 5.18
C ASP A 59 12.21 3.16 5.38
N GLY A 60 11.17 2.75 4.65
CA GLY A 60 10.62 1.39 4.65
C GLY A 60 9.79 1.06 5.88
N ARG A 61 9.47 2.04 6.74
CA ARG A 61 8.83 1.82 8.05
C ARG A 61 7.32 1.96 8.05
N VAL A 62 6.73 2.59 7.05
CA VAL A 62 5.28 2.79 6.94
C VAL A 62 4.81 2.30 5.59
N ILE A 63 3.83 1.40 5.61
CA ILE A 63 3.10 1.00 4.40
C ILE A 63 1.75 1.70 4.44
N ALA A 64 1.42 2.43 3.39
CA ALA A 64 0.11 3.03 3.22
C ALA A 64 -0.69 2.24 2.19
N VAL A 65 -1.92 1.85 2.54
CA VAL A 65 -2.85 1.18 1.64
C VAL A 65 -4.08 2.07 1.44
N ARG A 66 -4.40 2.37 0.18
CA ARG A 66 -5.61 3.07 -0.21
C ARG A 66 -6.70 2.08 -0.54
N THR A 67 -7.87 2.32 0.03
CA THR A 67 -9.14 1.72 -0.39
C THR A 67 -9.99 2.80 -1.06
N PRO A 68 -11.10 2.43 -1.73
CA PRO A 68 -12.05 3.40 -2.27
C PRO A 68 -12.54 4.44 -1.25
N THR A 69 -12.52 4.13 0.04
CA THR A 69 -13.08 4.98 1.11
C THR A 69 -12.11 5.32 2.24
N ARG A 70 -11.08 4.51 2.50
CA ARG A 70 -10.18 4.61 3.66
C ARG A 70 -8.69 4.65 3.28
N VAL A 71 -7.89 5.17 4.19
CA VAL A 71 -6.43 5.05 4.17
C VAL A 71 -6.03 4.23 5.38
N LEU A 72 -5.31 3.14 5.15
CA LEU A 72 -4.79 2.26 6.19
C LEU A 72 -3.27 2.39 6.23
N LEU A 73 -2.72 2.55 7.43
CA LEU A 73 -1.29 2.61 7.66
C LEU A 73 -0.85 1.40 8.48
N PHE A 74 0.23 0.77 8.06
CA PHE A 74 0.87 -0.34 8.76
C PHE A 74 2.26 0.09 9.18
N ASP A 75 2.56 -0.09 10.46
CA ASP A 75 3.92 0.01 10.97
C ASP A 75 4.70 -1.23 10.52
N ARG A 76 5.85 -0.98 9.89
CA ARG A 76 6.80 -2.02 9.49
C ARG A 76 8.08 -1.90 10.31
N PRO A 77 8.32 -2.80 11.27
CA PRO A 77 9.64 -2.94 11.87
C PRO A 77 10.69 -3.26 10.79
N ALA A 78 11.90 -2.71 10.94
CA ALA A 78 12.98 -2.89 9.96
C ALA A 78 13.37 -4.36 9.71
N THR A 79 13.03 -5.26 10.63
CA THR A 79 13.30 -6.70 10.53
C THR A 79 12.14 -7.50 9.90
N SER A 80 11.00 -6.86 9.63
CA SER A 80 9.81 -7.51 9.08
C SER A 80 9.76 -7.35 7.57
N SER A 81 9.27 -8.36 6.85
CA SER A 81 8.91 -8.20 5.43
C SER A 81 7.66 -7.33 5.28
N ILE A 82 7.44 -6.79 4.09
CA ILE A 82 6.20 -6.06 3.77
C ILE A 82 4.98 -6.97 3.98
N ALA A 83 5.05 -8.21 3.50
CA ALA A 83 3.96 -9.18 3.64
C ALA A 83 3.64 -9.50 5.11
N ALA A 84 4.65 -9.59 5.98
CA ALA A 84 4.44 -9.79 7.41
C ALA A 84 3.78 -8.56 8.07
N ALA A 85 4.21 -7.34 7.72
CA ALA A 85 3.60 -6.11 8.23
C ALA A 85 2.14 -5.94 7.79
N LEU A 86 1.79 -6.34 6.56
CA LEU A 86 0.41 -6.33 6.05
C LEU A 86 -0.52 -7.33 6.75
N ALA A 87 0.02 -8.29 7.49
CA ALA A 87 -0.77 -9.24 8.28
C ALA A 87 -1.12 -8.71 9.68
N GLU A 88 -0.54 -7.58 10.09
CA GLU A 88 -0.83 -6.92 11.37
C GLU A 88 -2.05 -6.00 11.25
N GLU A 89 -2.63 -5.62 12.39
CA GLU A 89 -3.77 -4.69 12.42
C GLU A 89 -3.33 -3.27 11.99
N PRO A 90 -3.97 -2.66 10.97
CA PRO A 90 -3.64 -1.31 10.54
C PRO A 90 -4.18 -0.24 11.50
N CYS A 91 -3.58 0.94 11.42
CA CYS A 91 -4.21 2.18 11.86
C CYS A 91 -4.99 2.81 10.70
N GLU A 92 -6.26 3.14 10.93
CA GLU A 92 -7.01 3.97 9.98
C GLU A 92 -6.56 5.43 10.10
N ALA A 93 -6.09 6.00 8.99
CA ALA A 93 -5.58 7.36 8.94
C ALA A 93 -6.60 8.34 8.34
N ALA A 94 -6.31 9.63 8.44
CA ALA A 94 -7.19 10.67 7.92
C ALA A 94 -7.41 10.50 6.41
N SER A 95 -8.67 10.51 5.97
CA SER A 95 -9.00 10.54 4.55
C SER A 95 -10.02 11.64 4.30
N ALA A 96 -9.96 12.23 3.11
CA ALA A 96 -11.05 13.05 2.62
C ALA A 96 -12.22 12.12 2.26
N PRO A 97 -13.48 12.60 2.30
CA PRO A 97 -14.66 11.84 1.86
C PRO A 97 -14.68 11.73 0.32
N GLU A 98 -13.63 11.16 -0.23
CA GLU A 98 -13.43 10.91 -1.65
C GLU A 98 -14.32 9.75 -2.06
N ARG A 99 -15.15 9.97 -3.09
CA ARG A 99 -15.85 8.86 -3.73
C ARG A 99 -14.90 8.23 -4.75
N GLN A 100 -14.48 6.99 -4.51
CA GLN A 100 -13.50 6.26 -5.33
C GLN A 100 -12.11 6.89 -5.23
N GLY A 101 -11.50 6.77 -4.04
CA GLY A 101 -10.07 7.05 -3.87
C GLY A 101 -9.24 6.00 -4.60
N GLU A 102 -8.36 6.43 -5.50
CA GLU A 102 -7.62 5.51 -6.38
C GLU A 102 -6.10 5.64 -6.27
N ALA A 103 -5.58 6.72 -5.69
CA ALA A 103 -4.14 6.88 -5.51
C ALA A 103 -3.77 7.35 -4.11
N ILE A 104 -2.58 6.93 -3.68
CA ILE A 104 -1.90 7.40 -2.49
C ILE A 104 -0.40 7.51 -2.78
N ALA A 105 0.25 8.51 -2.18
CA ALA A 105 1.70 8.63 -2.15
C ALA A 105 2.15 9.20 -0.81
N LEU A 106 3.07 8.51 -0.13
CA LEU A 106 3.74 9.01 1.06
C LEU A 106 4.71 10.14 0.69
N HIS A 107 4.78 11.16 1.54
CA HIS A 107 5.71 12.26 1.32
C HIS A 107 7.15 11.78 1.55
N PRO A 108 8.12 12.20 0.72
CA PRO A 108 9.50 11.74 0.83
C PRO A 108 10.21 12.17 2.12
N ASP A 109 9.64 13.15 2.85
CA ASP A 109 10.12 13.56 4.17
C ASP A 109 9.52 12.72 5.32
N GLY A 110 8.63 11.76 5.02
CA GLY A 110 7.98 10.89 5.99
C GLY A 110 6.94 11.58 6.86
N ARG A 111 6.52 12.81 6.55
CA ARG A 111 5.63 13.60 7.44
C ARG A 111 4.16 13.56 7.04
N GLY A 112 3.81 12.89 5.97
CA GLY A 112 2.48 12.96 5.40
C GLY A 112 2.27 12.06 4.19
N TYR A 113 1.10 12.20 3.58
CA TYR A 113 0.73 11.55 2.34
C TYR A 113 -0.27 12.40 1.56
N THR A 114 -0.37 12.09 0.27
CA THR A 114 -1.32 12.70 -0.66
C THR A 114 -2.27 11.62 -1.18
N THR A 115 -3.57 11.92 -1.29
CA THR A 115 -4.55 11.06 -1.96
C THR A 115 -5.21 11.77 -3.14
N LEU A 116 -5.69 10.95 -4.10
CA LEU A 116 -6.49 11.39 -5.25
C LEU A 116 -7.61 10.40 -5.54
N SER A 117 -8.70 10.93 -6.07
CA SER A 117 -9.85 10.17 -6.61
C SER A 117 -9.76 9.98 -8.13
N GLU A 118 -10.43 8.98 -8.70
CA GLU A 118 -10.58 8.80 -10.15
C GLU A 118 -11.55 9.80 -10.81
N ARG A 119 -12.26 10.62 -10.04
CA ARG A 119 -13.28 11.51 -10.60
C ARG A 119 -12.69 12.64 -11.44
N GLU A 120 -13.42 13.00 -12.49
CA GLU A 120 -13.15 14.19 -13.29
C GLU A 120 -13.22 15.42 -12.36
N SER A 121 -12.09 16.11 -12.16
CA SER A 121 -11.86 17.17 -11.15
C SER A 121 -11.52 16.70 -9.72
N ALA A 122 -10.83 15.56 -9.58
CA ALA A 122 -10.34 15.11 -8.28
C ALA A 122 -9.44 16.15 -7.59
N THR A 123 -9.82 16.54 -6.37
CA THR A 123 -9.01 17.38 -5.51
C THR A 123 -7.83 16.57 -4.98
N ARG A 124 -6.63 17.14 -5.08
CA ARG A 124 -5.46 16.64 -4.34
C ARG A 124 -5.68 16.91 -2.85
N ASN A 125 -5.67 15.85 -2.06
CA ASN A 125 -5.80 15.97 -0.61
C ASN A 125 -4.46 15.63 0.05
N ASP A 126 -3.95 16.54 0.89
CA ASP A 126 -2.69 16.37 1.61
C ASP A 126 -2.94 16.23 3.11
N PHE A 127 -2.34 15.21 3.71
CA PHE A 127 -2.49 14.88 5.12
C PHE A 127 -1.11 14.85 5.80
N ARG A 128 -1.10 15.10 7.11
CA ARG A 128 0.08 14.89 7.96
C ARG A 128 -0.09 13.61 8.75
N LEU A 129 1.01 12.88 8.90
CA LEU A 129 1.09 11.81 9.88
C LEU A 129 1.14 12.40 11.30
N PRO A 130 0.64 11.68 12.32
CA PRO A 130 0.81 12.09 13.70
C PRO A 130 2.31 12.22 14.02
N GLU A 131 2.69 13.24 14.78
CA GLU A 131 4.04 13.30 15.34
C GLU A 131 4.18 12.19 16.40
N SER A 132 5.28 11.44 16.32
CA SER A 132 5.64 10.37 17.27
C SER A 132 6.07 10.94 18.62
#